data_AF-A0A0Z8H7W1-F1
#
_entry.id   AF-A0A0Z8H7W1-F1
#
_cell.length_a   1.000
_cell.length_b   1.000
_cell.length_c   1.000
_cell.angle_alpha   90.00
_cell.angle_beta   90.00
_cell.angle_gamma   90.00
#
_symmetry.space_group_name_H-M   'P 1'
#
loop_
_entity.id
_entity.type
_entity.pdbx_description
1 polymer ?
#
loop_
_entity_poly.entity_id
_entity_poly.type
_entity_poly.pdbx_seq_one_letter_code
_entity_poly.pdbx_strand_id
1 'polypeptide(L)'
;MKRKLSIILLTLIAVFSVTTGVRADEYLRVGMEAAYAPFNWTQEDDSNGAIPIEGTNQFANGYDVQVAKKIAASMDKELLVVKTKWEGLVPALTSGKIDMIIAGMSPTEERKKEIAFSDSYYTSIPTLVVRSDSQYANATSLEDFAGAKITAQQGVYLYDLINQIEGANKQTAMGDFSQIRQALESGIIDAYVSERPEGRTAEAANKAFKMVELADSFETNAEDVTIAVGMRKDDDRITQVNEVLATISEEEQIALMDDMIENQPVEEASEGETPSFFAQVWNIVVNNWQQLLRGTGMTLLISILGTIIGTAIGLLIGVFRTAPKAANKALAIGQKVLGWIINIYIEIFRGTPMIVQSMVIYYGTAQAFGLNLDRTLAAIFIVSINTGAYMSEIVRGGIFAVDKGQFEAATALGFTHNQTMRKIVLPQVIRNILPATGNEFVINIKDTSVLNVISVVELYFSGNTVATQTYQYFQTFTVIAIIYFILTFTVTRILRAVEKHFDTDTYTTGANQMQVEVPHD
;
A
#
# COMPACT_ATOMS: atom_id res chain seq x y z
N MET A 1 -20.08 33.73 13.02
CA MET A 1 -19.43 32.40 13.18
C MET A 1 -20.02 31.32 12.27
N LYS A 2 -21.36 31.19 12.16
CA LYS A 2 -22.03 30.22 11.26
C LYS A 2 -21.55 30.30 9.81
N ARG A 3 -21.36 31.53 9.29
CA ARG A 3 -20.81 31.77 7.94
C ARG A 3 -19.37 31.28 7.76
N LYS A 4 -18.50 31.38 8.78
CA LYS A 4 -17.10 30.94 8.70
C LYS A 4 -16.95 29.42 8.82
N LEU A 5 -17.81 28.75 9.58
CA LEU A 5 -17.80 27.28 9.72
C LEU A 5 -18.40 26.57 8.49
N SER A 6 -19.47 27.13 7.91
CA SER A 6 -19.98 26.67 6.61
C SER A 6 -18.99 26.94 5.48
N ILE A 7 -18.26 28.06 5.52
CA ILE A 7 -17.17 28.31 4.57
C ILE A 7 -16.09 27.23 4.72
N ILE A 8 -15.60 26.90 5.91
CA ILE A 8 -14.57 25.84 6.11
C ILE A 8 -15.04 24.46 5.63
N LEU A 9 -16.30 24.09 5.88
CA LEU A 9 -16.86 22.82 5.40
C LEU A 9 -17.05 22.81 3.87
N LEU A 10 -17.47 23.94 3.29
CA LEU A 10 -17.52 24.14 1.83
C LEU A 10 -16.13 24.28 1.21
N THR A 11 -15.12 24.74 1.95
CA THR A 11 -13.72 24.79 1.47
C THR A 11 -13.11 23.41 1.52
N LEU A 12 -13.42 22.57 2.52
CA LEU A 12 -13.03 21.16 2.52
C LEU A 12 -13.65 20.43 1.32
N ILE A 13 -14.96 20.59 1.07
CA ILE A 13 -15.63 19.99 -0.11
C ILE A 13 -15.11 20.57 -1.44
N ALA A 14 -14.79 21.87 -1.49
CA ALA A 14 -14.21 22.50 -2.68
C ALA A 14 -12.74 22.12 -2.92
N VAL A 15 -11.96 21.84 -1.86
CA VAL A 15 -10.61 21.27 -1.96
C VAL A 15 -10.67 19.81 -2.45
N PHE A 16 -11.74 19.08 -2.14
CA PHE A 16 -12.02 17.76 -2.74
C PHE A 16 -12.59 17.81 -4.16
N SER A 17 -12.99 19.00 -4.66
CA SER A 17 -13.56 19.18 -5.99
C SER A 17 -12.60 19.85 -6.97
N VAL A 18 -11.31 19.98 -6.64
CA VAL A 18 -10.30 20.26 -7.67
C VAL A 18 -10.09 18.97 -8.45
N THR A 19 -11.04 18.68 -9.33
CA THR A 19 -10.77 17.88 -10.51
C THR A 19 -9.77 18.69 -11.32
N THR A 20 -8.48 18.43 -11.13
CA THR A 20 -7.56 18.63 -12.24
C THR A 20 -8.13 17.77 -13.35
N GLY A 21 -8.69 18.42 -14.37
CA GLY A 21 -8.92 17.77 -15.66
C GLY A 21 -7.54 17.41 -16.18
N VAL A 22 -6.96 16.32 -15.67
CA VAL A 22 -5.86 15.64 -16.33
C VAL A 22 -6.40 15.25 -17.69
N ARG A 23 -5.60 15.48 -18.72
CA ARG A 23 -5.87 15.19 -20.13
C ARG A 23 -6.07 13.68 -20.31
N ALA A 24 -7.20 13.16 -19.83
CA ALA A 24 -7.55 11.74 -19.89
C ALA A 24 -7.54 11.20 -21.33
N ASP A 25 -7.62 12.10 -22.31
CA ASP A 25 -7.60 11.78 -23.73
C ASP A 25 -6.20 11.83 -24.38
N GLU A 26 -5.11 12.17 -23.68
CA GLU A 26 -3.75 12.14 -24.27
C GLU A 26 -3.01 10.85 -23.92
N TYR A 27 -3.32 10.25 -22.77
CA TYR A 27 -2.60 9.11 -22.23
C TYR A 27 -3.34 7.78 -22.39
N LEU A 28 -2.58 6.71 -22.65
CA LEU A 28 -3.01 5.33 -22.40
C LEU A 28 -2.48 4.93 -21.03
N ARG A 29 -3.37 4.77 -20.05
CA ARG A 29 -3.00 4.40 -18.68
C ARG A 29 -2.90 2.89 -18.54
N VAL A 30 -1.69 2.38 -18.35
CA VAL A 30 -1.46 0.93 -18.24
C VAL A 30 -1.08 0.59 -16.80
N GLY A 31 -1.85 -0.30 -16.19
CA GLY A 31 -1.58 -0.80 -14.85
C GLY A 31 -0.59 -1.95 -14.86
N MET A 32 0.43 -1.86 -14.00
CA MET A 32 1.44 -2.89 -13.74
C MET A 32 2.08 -2.65 -12.37
N GLU A 33 2.77 -3.64 -11.82
CA GLU A 33 3.38 -3.54 -10.48
C GLU A 33 4.63 -2.65 -10.46
N ALA A 34 5.30 -2.50 -11.61
CA ALA A 34 6.65 -1.95 -11.76
C ALA A 34 7.62 -2.50 -10.69
N ALA A 35 7.47 -3.79 -10.37
CA ALA A 35 8.20 -4.50 -9.33
C ALA A 35 8.25 -6.01 -9.62
N TYR A 36 8.20 -6.43 -10.88
CA TYR A 36 8.32 -7.81 -11.33
C TYR A 36 9.29 -7.87 -12.51
N ALA A 37 10.57 -7.63 -12.25
CA ALA A 37 11.61 -7.75 -13.27
C ALA A 37 11.74 -9.22 -13.72
N PRO A 38 11.95 -9.51 -15.02
CA PRO A 38 12.27 -8.57 -16.11
C PRO A 38 11.03 -8.01 -16.85
N PHE A 39 9.82 -8.41 -16.42
CA PHE A 39 8.57 -8.00 -17.06
C PHE A 39 8.27 -6.51 -16.86
N ASN A 40 8.36 -6.02 -15.62
CA ASN A 40 8.22 -4.60 -15.32
C ASN A 40 8.95 -4.23 -14.03
N TRP A 41 9.77 -3.18 -14.01
CA TRP A 41 10.45 -2.68 -12.80
C TRP A 41 10.45 -1.16 -12.76
N THR A 42 10.80 -0.60 -11.59
CA THR A 42 10.97 0.85 -11.39
C THR A 42 12.44 1.27 -11.48
N GLN A 43 12.75 2.41 -12.08
CA GLN A 43 14.09 3.01 -12.12
C GLN A 43 14.00 4.54 -11.94
N GLU A 44 15.12 5.20 -11.64
CA GLU A 44 15.14 6.64 -11.34
C GLU A 44 15.26 7.55 -12.58
N ASP A 45 15.57 6.98 -13.74
CA ASP A 45 15.78 7.73 -14.99
C ASP A 45 15.02 7.12 -16.17
N ASP A 46 14.98 7.85 -17.29
CA ASP A 46 14.30 7.48 -18.53
C ASP A 46 15.17 6.61 -19.47
N SER A 47 16.29 6.06 -18.98
CA SER A 47 17.18 5.23 -19.78
C SER A 47 16.50 3.93 -20.26
N ASN A 48 17.07 3.31 -21.30
CA ASN A 48 16.61 2.04 -21.85
C ASN A 48 15.11 2.05 -22.24
N GLY A 49 14.60 3.23 -22.61
CA GLY A 49 13.22 3.42 -23.06
C GLY A 49 12.18 3.34 -21.94
N ALA A 50 12.57 3.63 -20.69
CA ALA A 50 11.67 3.69 -19.54
C ALA A 50 10.63 4.81 -19.65
N ILE A 51 9.50 4.66 -18.96
CA ILE A 51 8.29 5.47 -19.11
C ILE A 51 7.85 6.03 -17.76
N PRO A 52 7.39 7.29 -17.67
CA PRO A 52 7.00 7.88 -16.39
C PRO A 52 5.94 7.06 -15.64
N ILE A 53 6.12 6.91 -14.33
CA ILE A 53 5.12 6.34 -13.42
C ILE A 53 4.26 7.46 -12.85
N GLU A 54 2.94 7.35 -13.05
CA GLU A 54 1.94 8.30 -12.58
C GLU A 54 2.09 8.60 -11.08
N GLY A 55 2.14 9.90 -10.75
CA GLY A 55 2.22 10.38 -9.37
C GLY A 55 3.60 10.27 -8.73
N THR A 56 4.64 9.94 -9.51
CA THR A 56 6.02 9.82 -9.00
C THR A 56 7.01 10.53 -9.94
N ASN A 57 8.27 10.68 -9.49
CA ASN A 57 9.40 11.09 -10.34
C ASN A 57 10.21 9.89 -10.85
N GLN A 58 9.65 8.68 -10.77
CA GLN A 58 10.29 7.44 -11.18
C GLN A 58 9.74 6.99 -12.54
N PHE A 59 10.48 6.09 -13.19
CA PHE A 59 10.13 5.52 -14.47
C PHE A 59 9.96 4.01 -14.36
N ALA A 60 9.09 3.43 -15.17
CA ALA A 60 8.92 2.00 -15.31
C ALA A 60 9.60 1.53 -16.59
N ASN A 61 10.25 0.38 -16.53
CA ASN A 61 10.82 -0.29 -17.69
C ASN A 61 10.58 -1.80 -17.61
N GLY A 62 10.91 -2.54 -18.66
CA GLY A 62 10.71 -3.98 -18.76
C GLY A 62 9.89 -4.40 -19.95
N TYR A 63 9.78 -5.71 -20.12
CA TYR A 63 9.12 -6.32 -21.28
C TYR A 63 7.69 -5.81 -21.48
N ASP A 64 6.90 -5.78 -20.40
CA ASP A 64 5.53 -5.27 -20.41
C ASP A 64 5.46 -3.79 -20.83
N VAL A 65 6.45 -2.99 -20.42
CA VAL A 65 6.51 -1.57 -20.76
C VAL A 65 6.80 -1.40 -22.26
N GLN A 66 7.71 -2.20 -22.82
CA GLN A 66 8.02 -2.12 -24.25
C GLN A 66 6.84 -2.58 -25.12
N VAL A 67 6.11 -3.61 -24.69
CA VAL A 67 4.85 -4.02 -25.33
C VAL A 67 3.79 -2.91 -25.21
N ALA A 68 3.61 -2.35 -24.02
CA ALA A 68 2.68 -1.25 -23.78
C ALA A 68 2.99 -0.01 -24.64
N LYS A 69 4.27 0.30 -24.91
CA LYS A 69 4.67 1.40 -25.78
C LYS A 69 4.23 1.18 -27.22
N LYS A 70 4.39 -0.05 -27.75
CA LYS A 70 3.92 -0.39 -29.10
C LYS A 70 2.40 -0.24 -29.21
N ILE A 71 1.66 -0.66 -28.18
CA ILE A 71 0.20 -0.52 -28.12
C ILE A 71 -0.21 0.96 -28.01
N ALA A 72 0.42 1.75 -27.14
CA ALA A 72 0.11 3.17 -26.99
C ALA A 72 0.36 3.96 -28.29
N ALA A 73 1.47 3.66 -28.98
CA ALA A 73 1.82 4.28 -30.25
C ALA A 73 0.80 3.97 -31.36
N SER A 74 0.24 2.75 -31.39
CA SER A 74 -0.80 2.41 -32.38
C SER A 74 -2.11 3.17 -32.16
N MET A 75 -2.33 3.68 -30.95
CA MET A 75 -3.52 4.42 -30.54
C MET A 75 -3.34 5.95 -30.57
N ASP A 76 -2.18 6.45 -31.01
CA ASP A 76 -1.82 7.87 -30.95
C ASP A 76 -1.95 8.45 -29.52
N LYS A 77 -1.54 7.66 -28.52
CA LYS A 77 -1.55 8.02 -27.10
C LYS A 77 -0.14 7.98 -26.53
N GLU A 78 0.14 8.85 -25.57
CA GLU A 78 1.33 8.73 -24.73
C GLU A 78 1.12 7.62 -23.70
N LEU A 79 2.12 6.74 -23.50
CA LEU A 79 2.02 5.72 -22.46
C LEU A 79 2.23 6.37 -21.08
N LEU A 80 1.31 6.11 -20.16
CA LEU A 80 1.46 6.45 -18.75
C LEU A 80 1.35 5.19 -17.90
N VAL A 81 2.41 4.86 -17.15
CA VAL A 81 2.40 3.68 -16.29
C VAL A 81 1.75 4.02 -14.96
N VAL A 82 0.71 3.25 -14.59
CA VAL A 82 -0.01 3.40 -13.33
C VAL A 82 0.39 2.27 -12.41
N LYS A 83 1.45 2.51 -11.62
CA LYS A 83 1.99 1.51 -10.69
C LYS A 83 0.91 1.03 -9.73
N THR A 84 0.60 -0.26 -9.76
CA THR A 84 -0.55 -0.87 -9.08
C THR A 84 -0.18 -2.26 -8.61
N LYS A 85 -0.40 -2.57 -7.31
CA LYS A 85 -0.21 -3.93 -6.78
C LYS A 85 -1.06 -4.97 -7.51
N TRP A 86 -0.57 -6.21 -7.58
CA TRP A 86 -1.27 -7.33 -8.23
C TRP A 86 -2.77 -7.40 -7.92
N GLU A 87 -3.15 -7.40 -6.64
CA GLU A 87 -4.54 -7.54 -6.21
C GLU A 87 -5.40 -6.30 -6.57
N GLY A 88 -4.75 -5.17 -6.82
CA GLY A 88 -5.39 -3.91 -7.22
C GLY A 88 -5.59 -3.77 -8.73
N LEU A 89 -4.97 -4.59 -9.58
CA LEU A 89 -4.99 -4.43 -11.04
C LEU A 89 -6.40 -4.57 -11.62
N VAL A 90 -7.10 -5.67 -11.31
CA VAL A 90 -8.47 -5.90 -11.82
C VAL A 90 -9.47 -4.86 -11.27
N PRO A 91 -9.47 -4.52 -9.97
CA PRO A 91 -10.26 -3.40 -9.46
C PRO A 91 -9.94 -2.05 -10.12
N ALA A 92 -8.67 -1.75 -10.39
CA ALA A 92 -8.27 -0.52 -11.07
C ALA A 92 -8.81 -0.47 -12.50
N LEU A 93 -8.77 -1.59 -13.24
CA LEU A 93 -9.26 -1.68 -14.62
C LEU A 93 -10.78 -1.51 -14.69
N THR A 94 -11.50 -2.23 -13.84
CA THR A 94 -12.98 -2.22 -13.80
C THR A 94 -13.55 -0.91 -13.27
N SER A 95 -12.81 -0.18 -12.44
CA SER A 95 -13.17 1.17 -11.98
C SER A 95 -12.77 2.30 -12.94
N GLY A 96 -12.07 2.00 -14.06
CA GLY A 96 -11.63 2.99 -15.04
C GLY A 96 -10.42 3.83 -14.61
N LYS A 97 -9.72 3.41 -13.55
CA LYS A 97 -8.46 4.03 -13.10
C LYS A 97 -7.32 3.76 -14.07
N ILE A 98 -7.34 2.59 -14.70
CA ILE A 98 -6.44 2.20 -15.79
C ILE A 98 -7.26 1.78 -17.01
N ASP A 99 -6.64 1.85 -18.17
CA ASP A 99 -7.25 1.50 -19.44
C ASP A 99 -6.95 0.05 -19.84
N MET A 100 -5.78 -0.47 -19.44
CA MET A 100 -5.32 -1.84 -19.70
C MET A 100 -4.43 -2.34 -18.56
N ILE A 101 -4.35 -3.66 -18.42
CA ILE A 101 -3.38 -4.35 -17.56
C ILE A 101 -2.35 -5.02 -18.46
N ILE A 102 -1.08 -4.64 -18.35
CA ILE A 102 0.04 -5.30 -19.04
C ILE A 102 1.10 -5.53 -17.97
N ALA A 103 1.05 -6.70 -17.33
CA ALA A 103 1.72 -6.94 -16.05
C ALA A 103 2.10 -8.42 -15.86
N GLY A 104 2.50 -9.12 -16.92
CA GLY A 104 2.78 -10.56 -16.81
C GLY A 104 1.54 -11.41 -16.48
N MET A 105 0.33 -10.96 -16.87
CA MET A 105 -0.92 -11.61 -16.45
C MET A 105 -1.39 -12.73 -17.37
N SER A 106 -1.48 -13.96 -16.84
CA SER A 106 -2.13 -15.08 -17.52
C SER A 106 -3.67 -14.97 -17.51
N PRO A 107 -4.35 -15.31 -18.63
CA PRO A 107 -5.80 -15.26 -18.81
C PRO A 107 -6.50 -16.46 -18.18
N THR A 108 -6.43 -16.61 -16.86
CA THR A 108 -7.06 -17.74 -16.16
C THR A 108 -8.60 -17.71 -16.28
N GLU A 109 -9.23 -18.88 -16.20
CA GLU A 109 -10.70 -19.01 -16.26
C GLU A 109 -11.44 -18.18 -15.19
N GLU A 110 -10.81 -17.98 -14.04
CA GLU A 110 -11.35 -17.10 -13.00
C GLU A 110 -11.32 -15.64 -13.43
N ARG A 111 -10.20 -15.15 -13.97
CA ARG A 111 -10.05 -13.75 -14.41
C ARG A 111 -10.91 -13.44 -15.63
N LYS A 112 -11.07 -14.38 -16.57
CA LYS A 112 -11.97 -14.24 -17.73
C LYS A 112 -13.44 -14.03 -17.32
N LYS A 113 -13.83 -14.37 -16.09
CA LYS A 113 -15.17 -14.04 -15.57
C LYS A 113 -15.31 -12.55 -15.26
N GLU A 114 -14.23 -11.86 -14.92
CA GLU A 114 -14.24 -10.45 -14.51
C GLU A 114 -13.83 -9.49 -15.63
N ILE A 115 -12.81 -9.86 -16.41
CA ILE A 115 -12.22 -9.02 -17.47
C ILE A 115 -12.07 -9.80 -18.79
N ALA A 116 -11.76 -9.09 -19.88
CA ALA A 116 -11.37 -9.69 -21.15
C ALA A 116 -9.84 -9.72 -21.29
N PHE A 117 -9.35 -10.58 -22.18
CA PHE A 117 -7.93 -10.73 -22.47
C PHE A 117 -7.70 -10.67 -23.99
N SER A 118 -6.61 -10.00 -24.38
CA SER A 118 -6.09 -10.01 -25.75
C SER A 118 -5.54 -11.38 -26.15
N ASP A 119 -5.04 -11.47 -27.37
CA ASP A 119 -4.11 -12.54 -27.76
C ASP A 119 -2.83 -12.47 -26.91
N SER A 120 -2.10 -13.58 -26.85
CA SER A 120 -0.86 -13.67 -26.06
C SER A 120 0.23 -12.75 -26.62
N TYR A 121 0.91 -12.03 -25.76
CA TYR A 121 2.10 -11.25 -26.09
C TYR A 121 3.41 -11.88 -25.59
N TYR A 122 3.30 -12.99 -24.85
CA TYR A 122 4.42 -13.82 -24.43
C TYR A 122 3.94 -15.21 -24.01
N THR A 123 4.62 -16.26 -24.44
CA THR A 123 4.35 -17.63 -23.97
C THR A 123 5.46 -18.04 -23.01
N SER A 124 5.06 -18.25 -21.78
CA SER A 124 5.92 -18.60 -20.66
C SER A 124 6.28 -20.09 -20.70
N ILE A 125 7.57 -20.41 -20.59
CA ILE A 125 8.02 -21.80 -20.51
C ILE A 125 8.27 -22.11 -19.03
N PRO A 126 7.52 -23.05 -18.42
CA PRO A 126 7.78 -23.43 -17.03
C PRO A 126 9.15 -24.08 -16.89
N THR A 127 9.80 -23.78 -15.78
CA THR A 127 11.15 -24.23 -15.43
C THR A 127 11.19 -24.54 -13.94
N LEU A 128 12.29 -25.15 -13.50
CA LEU A 128 12.63 -25.19 -12.09
C LEU A 128 13.83 -24.29 -11.80
N VAL A 129 13.85 -23.74 -10.59
CA VAL A 129 15.01 -23.06 -10.04
C VAL A 129 15.45 -23.79 -8.79
N VAL A 130 16.76 -24.03 -8.70
CA VAL A 130 17.42 -24.77 -7.63
C VAL A 130 18.60 -23.99 -7.11
N ARG A 131 19.18 -24.44 -5.98
CA ARG A 131 20.51 -23.95 -5.60
C ARG A 131 21.56 -24.52 -6.55
N SER A 132 22.52 -23.70 -6.94
CA SER A 132 23.61 -24.08 -7.86
C SER A 132 24.53 -25.16 -7.29
N ASP A 133 24.57 -25.32 -5.96
CA ASP A 133 25.32 -26.36 -5.25
C ASP A 133 24.46 -27.59 -4.84
N SER A 134 23.18 -27.63 -5.23
CA SER A 134 22.29 -28.76 -4.91
C SER A 134 22.51 -29.97 -5.82
N GLN A 135 22.07 -31.15 -5.38
CA GLN A 135 22.08 -32.36 -6.19
C GLN A 135 21.20 -32.25 -7.46
N TYR A 136 20.22 -31.34 -7.45
CA TYR A 136 19.28 -31.12 -8.56
C TYR A 136 19.81 -30.11 -9.60
N ALA A 137 20.99 -29.49 -9.37
CA ALA A 137 21.57 -28.47 -10.24
C ALA A 137 21.84 -28.96 -11.67
N ASN A 138 21.97 -30.26 -11.88
CA ASN A 138 22.22 -30.86 -13.20
C ASN A 138 21.09 -31.79 -13.64
N ALA A 139 19.91 -31.66 -13.02
CA ALA A 139 18.72 -32.38 -13.47
C ALA A 139 18.41 -32.00 -14.93
N THR A 140 17.89 -32.97 -15.68
CA THR A 140 17.50 -32.79 -17.10
C THR A 140 16.08 -33.25 -17.37
N SER A 141 15.46 -33.95 -16.43
CA SER A 141 14.06 -34.37 -16.53
C SER A 141 13.32 -34.18 -15.20
N LEU A 142 11.99 -34.29 -15.22
CA LEU A 142 11.17 -34.13 -14.02
C LEU A 142 11.42 -35.25 -13.00
N GLU A 143 11.75 -36.45 -13.44
CA GLU A 143 12.00 -37.61 -12.57
C GLU A 143 13.23 -37.41 -11.67
N ASP A 144 14.19 -36.59 -12.09
CA ASP A 144 15.39 -36.25 -11.30
C ASP A 144 15.04 -35.53 -9.99
N PHE A 145 13.84 -34.98 -9.88
CA PHE A 145 13.33 -34.28 -8.71
C PHE A 145 12.55 -35.17 -7.74
N ALA A 146 12.58 -36.49 -7.91
CA ALA A 146 11.96 -37.43 -6.97
C ALA A 146 12.49 -37.21 -5.54
N GLY A 147 11.58 -36.99 -4.58
CA GLY A 147 11.90 -36.71 -3.18
C GLY A 147 12.26 -35.26 -2.86
N ALA A 148 12.41 -34.38 -3.86
CA ALA A 148 12.68 -32.96 -3.65
C ALA A 148 11.49 -32.26 -2.98
N LYS A 149 11.77 -31.32 -2.08
CA LYS A 149 10.77 -30.38 -1.55
C LYS A 149 10.56 -29.26 -2.54
N ILE A 150 9.37 -29.19 -3.15
CA ILE A 150 9.09 -28.25 -4.24
C ILE A 150 7.89 -27.38 -3.91
N THR A 151 7.95 -26.09 -4.22
CA THR A 151 6.81 -25.17 -4.15
C THR A 151 6.71 -24.29 -5.40
N ALA A 152 5.70 -23.43 -5.45
CA ALA A 152 5.55 -22.33 -6.41
C ALA A 152 4.73 -21.21 -5.77
N GLN A 153 4.50 -20.13 -6.50
CA GLN A 153 3.69 -19.01 -6.02
C GLN A 153 2.22 -19.41 -5.83
N GLN A 154 1.58 -18.83 -4.82
CA GLN A 154 0.17 -19.03 -4.52
C GLN A 154 -0.69 -18.33 -5.59
N GLY A 155 -1.72 -19.03 -6.08
CA GLY A 155 -2.68 -18.46 -7.02
C GLY A 155 -2.21 -18.42 -8.48
N VAL A 156 -1.16 -19.17 -8.83
CA VAL A 156 -0.70 -19.35 -10.22
C VAL A 156 -0.71 -20.84 -10.62
N TYR A 157 -0.86 -21.11 -11.91
CA TYR A 157 -0.92 -22.47 -12.46
C TYR A 157 0.36 -23.29 -12.23
N LEU A 158 1.51 -22.63 -12.10
CA LEU A 158 2.81 -23.25 -11.84
C LEU A 158 2.79 -24.16 -10.61
N TYR A 159 1.98 -23.83 -9.60
CA TYR A 159 1.84 -24.65 -8.40
C TYR A 159 1.19 -26.00 -8.68
N ASP A 160 0.29 -26.08 -9.67
CA ASP A 160 -0.37 -27.31 -10.05
C ASP A 160 0.53 -28.22 -10.90
N LEU A 161 1.49 -27.64 -11.63
CA LEU A 161 2.49 -28.38 -12.41
C LEU A 161 3.37 -29.30 -11.55
N ILE A 162 3.55 -28.99 -10.27
CA ILE A 162 4.30 -29.85 -9.32
C ILE A 162 3.72 -31.26 -9.26
N ASN A 163 2.41 -31.43 -9.53
CA ASN A 163 1.77 -32.74 -9.54
C ASN A 163 2.27 -33.67 -10.66
N GLN A 164 2.95 -33.12 -11.69
CA GLN A 164 3.57 -33.90 -12.76
C GLN A 164 4.94 -34.47 -12.37
N ILE A 165 5.52 -33.99 -11.26
CA ILE A 165 6.83 -34.43 -10.77
C ILE A 165 6.63 -35.65 -9.85
N GLU A 166 6.81 -36.84 -10.40
CA GLU A 166 6.57 -38.08 -9.66
C GLU A 166 7.49 -38.20 -8.43
N GLY A 167 6.90 -38.43 -7.26
CA GLY A 167 7.64 -38.59 -6.00
C GLY A 167 8.14 -37.29 -5.37
N ALA A 168 7.86 -36.11 -5.94
CA ALA A 168 8.19 -34.84 -5.30
C ALA A 168 7.34 -34.59 -4.04
N ASN A 169 7.95 -33.94 -3.05
CA ASN A 169 7.28 -33.50 -1.83
C ASN A 169 6.75 -32.07 -2.01
N LYS A 170 5.53 -31.95 -2.54
CA LYS A 170 4.85 -30.67 -2.76
C LYS A 170 4.62 -29.94 -1.44
N GLN A 171 5.32 -28.81 -1.26
CA GLN A 171 5.20 -27.92 -0.11
C GLN A 171 4.04 -26.93 -0.29
N THR A 172 3.65 -26.25 0.78
CA THR A 172 2.63 -25.18 0.72
C THR A 172 3.08 -24.07 -0.23
N ALA A 173 2.16 -23.59 -1.07
CA ALA A 173 2.39 -22.44 -1.95
C ALA A 173 2.74 -21.18 -1.12
N MET A 174 3.57 -20.31 -1.68
CA MET A 174 4.07 -19.11 -1.02
C MET A 174 3.54 -17.85 -1.71
N GLY A 175 3.40 -16.73 -0.98
CA GLY A 175 2.69 -15.55 -1.49
C GLY A 175 3.36 -14.88 -2.68
N ASP A 176 4.69 -14.93 -2.75
CA ASP A 176 5.51 -14.26 -3.77
C ASP A 176 6.83 -15.02 -4.02
N PHE A 177 7.50 -14.73 -5.16
CA PHE A 177 8.80 -15.32 -5.51
C PHE A 177 9.90 -14.97 -4.51
N SER A 178 9.73 -13.89 -3.76
CA SER A 178 10.62 -13.43 -2.69
C SER A 178 10.72 -14.46 -1.56
N GLN A 179 9.56 -14.86 -1.03
CA GLN A 179 9.44 -15.86 0.01
C GLN A 179 9.98 -17.21 -0.48
N ILE A 180 9.73 -17.53 -1.76
CA ILE A 180 10.18 -18.78 -2.39
C ILE A 180 11.71 -18.83 -2.48
N ARG A 181 12.36 -17.78 -2.99
CA ARG A 181 13.82 -17.73 -3.09
C ARG A 181 14.50 -17.77 -1.73
N GLN A 182 13.94 -17.09 -0.72
CA GLN A 182 14.44 -17.19 0.66
C GLN A 182 14.30 -18.61 1.21
N ALA A 183 13.19 -19.28 0.95
CA ALA A 183 12.99 -20.68 1.35
C ALA A 183 13.98 -21.62 0.64
N LEU A 184 14.30 -21.36 -0.63
CA LEU A 184 15.29 -22.11 -1.39
C LEU A 184 16.70 -21.89 -0.84
N GLU A 185 17.10 -20.64 -0.63
CA GLU A 185 18.42 -20.27 -0.10
C GLU A 185 18.66 -20.86 1.29
N SER A 186 17.65 -20.85 2.16
CA SER A 186 17.71 -21.43 3.51
C SER A 186 17.60 -22.96 3.56
N GLY A 187 17.36 -23.63 2.42
CA GLY A 187 17.21 -25.09 2.34
C GLY A 187 15.91 -25.62 2.95
N ILE A 188 14.90 -24.76 3.14
CA ILE A 188 13.54 -25.16 3.52
C ILE A 188 12.91 -25.97 2.36
N ILE A 189 13.15 -25.52 1.12
CA ILE A 189 12.80 -26.22 -0.12
C ILE A 189 14.06 -26.52 -0.93
N ASP A 190 13.97 -27.49 -1.84
CA ASP A 190 15.05 -27.92 -2.70
C ASP A 190 14.97 -27.31 -4.12
N ALA A 191 13.75 -27.03 -4.56
CA ALA A 191 13.45 -26.40 -5.84
C ALA A 191 12.15 -25.60 -5.77
N TYR A 192 11.92 -24.73 -6.73
CA TYR A 192 10.59 -24.19 -7.01
C TYR A 192 10.31 -24.16 -8.50
N VAL A 193 9.04 -24.29 -8.85
CA VAL A 193 8.56 -24.16 -10.23
C VAL A 193 8.29 -22.69 -10.51
N SER A 194 8.88 -22.17 -11.58
CA SER A 194 8.70 -20.81 -12.08
C SER A 194 8.68 -20.80 -13.60
N GLU A 195 8.78 -19.62 -14.21
CA GLU A 195 8.95 -19.46 -15.65
C GLU A 195 10.38 -19.09 -16.04
N ARG A 196 10.78 -19.41 -17.29
CA ARG A 196 12.11 -19.12 -17.83
C ARG A 196 12.59 -17.69 -17.51
N PRO A 197 11.82 -16.60 -17.72
CA PRO A 197 12.27 -15.25 -17.37
C PRO A 197 12.62 -15.08 -15.89
N GLU A 198 11.83 -15.65 -15.00
CA GLU A 198 12.07 -15.62 -13.56
C GLU A 198 13.31 -16.43 -13.20
N GLY A 199 13.45 -17.64 -13.74
CA GLY A 199 14.61 -18.50 -13.49
C GLY A 199 15.92 -17.88 -13.97
N ARG A 200 15.92 -17.31 -15.19
CA ARG A 200 17.06 -16.55 -15.74
C ARG A 200 17.41 -15.36 -14.88
N THR A 201 16.40 -14.65 -14.40
CA THR A 201 16.58 -13.48 -13.53
C THR A 201 17.12 -13.86 -12.17
N ALA A 202 16.62 -14.94 -11.56
CA ALA A 202 17.11 -15.46 -10.28
C ALA A 202 18.59 -15.86 -10.38
N GLU A 203 18.97 -16.58 -11.43
CA GLU A 203 20.37 -17.00 -11.68
C GLU A 203 21.29 -15.82 -12.05
N ALA A 204 20.80 -14.84 -12.80
CA ALA A 204 21.54 -13.61 -13.10
C ALA A 204 21.82 -12.80 -11.83
N ALA A 205 20.79 -12.65 -10.98
CA ALA A 205 20.86 -11.84 -9.76
C ALA A 205 21.62 -12.50 -8.62
N ASN A 206 21.60 -13.83 -8.51
CA ASN A 206 22.31 -14.55 -7.47
C ASN A 206 22.91 -15.84 -8.02
N LYS A 207 24.25 -15.91 -8.07
CA LYS A 207 25.00 -17.09 -8.53
C LYS A 207 24.78 -18.35 -7.67
N ALA A 208 24.17 -18.21 -6.49
CA ALA A 208 23.72 -19.34 -5.67
C ALA A 208 22.47 -20.02 -6.25
N PHE A 209 21.76 -19.40 -7.19
CA PHE A 209 20.63 -19.99 -7.88
C PHE A 209 21.02 -20.43 -9.29
N LYS A 210 20.34 -21.47 -9.77
CA LYS A 210 20.48 -22.00 -11.12
C LYS A 210 19.11 -22.36 -11.67
N MET A 211 18.82 -21.90 -12.88
CA MET A 211 17.67 -22.38 -13.63
C MET A 211 18.01 -23.73 -14.25
N VAL A 212 17.12 -24.70 -14.12
CA VAL A 212 17.29 -26.04 -14.69
C VAL A 212 16.66 -26.09 -16.07
N GLU A 213 17.46 -26.39 -17.09
CA GLU A 213 16.97 -26.63 -18.44
C GLU A 213 16.49 -28.10 -18.56
N LEU A 214 15.18 -28.28 -18.62
CA LEU A 214 14.57 -29.59 -18.83
C LEU A 214 14.57 -29.95 -20.32
N ALA A 215 14.89 -31.21 -20.65
CA ALA A 215 14.80 -31.73 -22.00
C ALA A 215 13.33 -31.89 -22.45
N ASP A 216 12.49 -32.41 -21.56
CA ASP A 216 11.03 -32.46 -21.70
C ASP A 216 10.43 -31.54 -20.62
N SER A 217 9.77 -30.46 -21.05
CA SER A 217 9.16 -29.48 -20.14
C SER A 217 7.81 -30.00 -19.58
N PHE A 218 7.22 -29.24 -18.66
CA PHE A 218 5.91 -29.54 -18.10
C PHE A 218 4.82 -29.57 -19.18
N GLU A 219 3.87 -30.48 -19.04
CA GLU A 219 2.64 -30.45 -19.82
C GLU A 219 1.80 -29.25 -19.37
N THR A 220 1.49 -28.35 -20.30
CA THR A 220 0.75 -27.11 -20.00
C THR A 220 -0.42 -26.92 -20.93
N ASN A 221 -1.48 -26.31 -20.42
CA ASN A 221 -2.52 -25.76 -21.30
C ASN A 221 -1.99 -24.45 -21.87
N ALA A 222 -2.25 -24.21 -23.17
CA ALA A 222 -1.82 -22.98 -23.83
C ALA A 222 -2.29 -21.72 -23.07
N GLU A 223 -3.50 -21.73 -22.52
CA GLU A 223 -4.05 -20.58 -21.79
C GLU A 223 -3.31 -20.26 -20.47
N ASP A 224 -2.69 -21.26 -19.85
CA ASP A 224 -1.99 -21.11 -18.57
C ASP A 224 -0.59 -20.49 -18.78
N VAL A 225 0.09 -20.87 -19.86
CA VAL A 225 1.43 -20.37 -20.20
C VAL A 225 1.41 -19.03 -20.93
N THR A 226 0.29 -18.64 -21.52
CA THR A 226 0.20 -17.37 -22.23
C THR A 226 0.05 -16.19 -21.29
N ILE A 227 0.69 -15.08 -21.64
CA ILE A 227 0.57 -13.80 -20.99
C ILE A 227 -0.16 -12.85 -21.93
N ALA A 228 -1.24 -12.23 -21.46
CA ALA A 228 -2.13 -11.42 -22.27
C ALA A 228 -2.45 -10.06 -21.63
N VAL A 229 -2.87 -9.11 -22.45
CA VAL A 229 -3.32 -7.79 -22.01
C VAL A 229 -4.71 -7.92 -21.42
N GLY A 230 -4.87 -7.55 -20.15
CA GLY A 230 -6.17 -7.50 -19.48
C GLY A 230 -6.92 -6.22 -19.86
N MET A 231 -8.16 -6.34 -20.30
CA MET A 231 -9.02 -5.22 -20.74
C MET A 231 -10.44 -5.36 -20.19
N ARG A 232 -11.22 -4.28 -20.15
CA ARG A 232 -12.64 -4.39 -19.77
C ARG A 232 -13.39 -5.22 -20.82
N LYS A 233 -14.44 -5.93 -20.38
CA LYS A 233 -15.19 -6.85 -21.25
C LYS A 233 -15.87 -6.19 -22.45
N ASP A 234 -16.20 -4.92 -22.32
CA ASP A 234 -16.86 -4.07 -23.30
C ASP A 234 -15.87 -3.16 -24.04
N ASP A 235 -14.55 -3.42 -23.95
CA ASP A 235 -13.53 -2.59 -24.58
C ASP A 235 -13.25 -3.02 -26.03
N ASP A 236 -13.85 -2.31 -26.97
CA ASP A 236 -13.73 -2.58 -28.42
C ASP A 236 -12.29 -2.44 -28.97
N ARG A 237 -11.38 -1.82 -28.21
CA ARG A 237 -9.98 -1.65 -28.62
C ARG A 237 -9.19 -2.95 -28.59
N ILE A 238 -9.74 -4.03 -28.04
CA ILE A 238 -9.06 -5.33 -27.96
C ILE A 238 -8.64 -5.86 -29.34
N THR A 239 -9.43 -5.59 -30.38
CA THR A 239 -9.06 -5.97 -31.76
C THR A 239 -7.81 -5.22 -32.23
N GLN A 240 -7.72 -3.92 -31.96
CA GLN A 240 -6.54 -3.12 -32.29
C GLN A 240 -5.32 -3.56 -31.47
N VAL A 241 -5.51 -3.95 -30.20
CA VAL A 241 -4.43 -4.54 -29.39
C VAL A 241 -3.93 -5.83 -30.04
N ASN A 242 -4.81 -6.75 -30.41
CA ASN A 242 -4.44 -8.01 -31.05
C ASN A 242 -3.71 -7.79 -32.38
N GLU A 243 -4.12 -6.80 -33.19
CA GLU A 243 -3.43 -6.42 -34.42
C GLU A 243 -1.97 -6.00 -34.16
N VAL A 244 -1.72 -5.22 -33.09
CA VAL A 244 -0.35 -4.85 -32.69
C VAL A 244 0.43 -6.06 -32.21
N LEU A 245 -0.17 -6.90 -31.36
CA LEU A 245 0.51 -8.07 -30.81
C LEU A 245 0.91 -9.06 -31.92
N ALA A 246 0.09 -9.22 -32.96
CA ALA A 246 0.39 -10.03 -34.12
C ALA A 246 1.62 -9.53 -34.93
N THR A 247 2.05 -8.28 -34.75
CA THR A 247 3.27 -7.75 -35.37
C THR A 247 4.55 -8.14 -34.63
N ILE A 248 4.46 -8.65 -33.39
CA ILE A 248 5.60 -9.04 -32.56
C ILE A 248 5.82 -10.54 -32.73
N SER A 249 6.76 -10.93 -33.58
CA SER A 249 7.08 -12.36 -33.82
C SER A 249 7.62 -13.04 -32.56
N GLU A 250 7.52 -14.36 -32.46
CA GLU A 250 8.09 -15.13 -31.33
C GLU A 250 9.60 -14.86 -31.15
N GLU A 251 10.35 -14.73 -32.25
CA GLU A 251 11.77 -14.34 -32.21
C GLU A 251 11.97 -12.94 -31.59
N GLU A 252 11.12 -11.97 -31.93
CA GLU A 252 11.16 -10.63 -31.36
C GLU A 252 10.74 -10.63 -29.87
N GLN A 253 9.75 -11.45 -29.50
CA GLN A 253 9.35 -11.64 -28.09
C GLN A 253 10.52 -12.18 -27.26
N ILE A 254 11.23 -13.21 -27.74
CA ILE A 254 12.38 -13.78 -27.04
C ILE A 254 13.53 -12.78 -26.97
N ALA A 255 13.87 -12.13 -28.08
CA ALA A 255 14.95 -11.15 -28.13
C ALA A 255 14.69 -9.94 -27.20
N LEU A 256 13.45 -9.44 -27.18
CA LEU A 256 13.05 -8.36 -26.29
C LEU A 256 13.10 -8.80 -24.81
N MET A 257 12.68 -10.03 -24.50
CA MET A 257 12.78 -10.55 -23.13
C MET A 257 14.25 -10.69 -22.67
N ASP A 258 15.10 -11.24 -23.53
CA ASP A 258 16.52 -11.40 -23.22
C ASP A 258 17.22 -10.03 -23.05
N ASP A 259 16.89 -9.02 -23.87
CA ASP A 259 17.36 -7.63 -23.69
C ASP A 259 16.90 -7.02 -22.35
N MET A 260 15.65 -7.27 -21.94
CA MET A 260 15.15 -6.81 -20.63
C MET A 260 15.81 -7.55 -19.47
N ILE A 261 16.16 -8.82 -19.62
CA ILE A 261 16.92 -9.58 -18.62
C ILE A 261 18.33 -9.01 -18.44
N GLU A 262 18.97 -8.55 -19.51
CA GLU A 262 20.30 -7.91 -19.47
C GLU A 262 20.24 -6.49 -18.87
N ASN A 263 19.19 -5.74 -19.17
CA ASN A 263 19.03 -4.35 -18.77
C ASN A 263 18.34 -4.15 -17.40
N GLN A 264 17.80 -5.20 -16.79
CA GLN A 264 17.13 -5.07 -15.50
C GLN A 264 18.11 -4.66 -14.40
N PRO A 265 17.63 -4.02 -13.31
CA PRO A 265 18.48 -3.67 -12.18
C PRO A 265 18.91 -4.96 -11.48
N VAL A 266 20.16 -5.36 -11.67
CA VAL A 266 20.81 -6.41 -10.88
C VAL A 266 21.88 -5.76 -10.04
N GLU A 267 21.82 -5.93 -8.71
CA GLU A 267 23.00 -5.67 -7.90
C GLU A 267 24.07 -6.70 -8.32
N GLU A 268 25.14 -6.25 -8.98
CA GLU A 268 26.28 -7.12 -9.29
C GLU A 268 26.77 -7.77 -7.99
N ALA A 269 26.66 -9.09 -7.91
CA ALA A 269 27.31 -9.84 -6.85
C ALA A 269 28.82 -9.61 -7.00
N SER A 270 29.40 -8.79 -6.12
CA SER A 270 30.84 -8.55 -6.08
C SER A 270 31.57 -9.89 -6.02
N GLU A 271 32.48 -10.15 -6.96
CA GLU A 271 33.37 -11.32 -6.92
C GLU A 271 34.14 -11.33 -5.58
N GLY A 272 33.69 -12.16 -4.63
CA GLY A 272 34.22 -12.22 -3.26
C GLY A 272 33.27 -12.95 -2.30
N GLU A 273 33.71 -13.14 -1.05
CA GLU A 273 32.88 -13.69 0.03
C GLU A 273 31.54 -12.95 0.10
N THR A 274 30.44 -13.69 0.30
CA THR A 274 29.10 -13.10 0.45
C THR A 274 29.16 -11.98 1.48
N PRO A 275 28.82 -10.72 1.12
CA PRO A 275 28.96 -9.60 2.03
C PRO A 275 28.16 -9.90 3.30
N SER A 276 28.74 -9.58 4.47
CA SER A 276 28.04 -9.81 5.74
C SER A 276 26.64 -9.17 5.72
N PHE A 277 25.69 -9.73 6.47
CA PHE A 277 24.33 -9.19 6.56
C PHE A 277 24.31 -7.67 6.79
N PHE A 278 25.16 -7.14 7.68
CA PHE A 278 25.25 -5.71 7.95
C PHE A 278 25.78 -4.89 6.76
N ALA A 279 26.71 -5.45 5.97
CA ALA A 279 27.19 -4.81 4.75
C ALA A 279 26.09 -4.75 3.68
N GLN A 280 25.30 -5.82 3.53
CA GLN A 280 24.14 -5.83 2.61
C GLN A 280 23.08 -4.82 3.04
N VAL A 281 22.70 -4.80 4.32
CA VAL A 281 21.80 -3.79 4.89
C VAL A 281 22.30 -2.36 4.63
N TRP A 282 23.60 -2.13 4.80
CA TRP A 282 24.21 -0.83 4.53
C TRP A 282 24.16 -0.46 3.04
N ASN A 283 24.43 -1.41 2.15
CA ASN A 283 24.34 -1.22 0.70
C ASN A 283 22.91 -0.85 0.28
N ILE A 284 21.90 -1.56 0.80
CA ILE A 284 20.49 -1.22 0.56
C ILE A 284 20.20 0.22 0.95
N VAL A 285 20.67 0.67 2.13
CA VAL A 285 20.48 2.06 2.58
C VAL A 285 21.16 3.05 1.63
N VAL A 286 22.44 2.85 1.30
CA VAL A 286 23.21 3.78 0.47
C VAL A 286 22.70 3.85 -0.96
N ASN A 287 22.32 2.72 -1.55
CA ASN A 287 21.86 2.66 -2.93
C ASN A 287 20.41 3.19 -3.08
N ASN A 288 19.58 3.10 -2.04
CA ASN A 288 18.15 3.38 -2.12
C ASN A 288 17.66 4.51 -1.19
N TRP A 289 18.57 5.29 -0.59
CA TRP A 289 18.20 6.30 0.43
C TRP A 289 17.19 7.33 -0.07
N GLN A 290 17.25 7.72 -1.35
CA GLN A 290 16.33 8.71 -1.91
C GLN A 290 14.89 8.18 -1.94
N GLN A 291 14.71 6.95 -2.41
CA GLN A 291 13.40 6.30 -2.46
C GLN A 291 12.86 6.06 -1.05
N LEU A 292 13.70 5.56 -0.13
CA LEU A 292 13.33 5.35 1.27
C LEU A 292 12.96 6.65 1.98
N LEU A 293 13.68 7.75 1.71
CA LEU A 293 13.40 9.06 2.30
C LEU A 293 12.11 9.67 1.75
N ARG A 294 11.85 9.56 0.43
CA ARG A 294 10.60 9.99 -0.19
C ARG A 294 9.41 9.22 0.39
N GLY A 295 9.50 7.88 0.47
CA GLY A 295 8.49 7.03 1.09
C GLY A 295 8.23 7.40 2.54
N THR A 296 9.30 7.63 3.32
CA THR A 296 9.23 8.12 4.71
C THR A 296 8.51 9.47 4.82
N GLY A 297 8.84 10.41 3.93
CA GLY A 297 8.20 11.72 3.87
C GLY A 297 6.69 11.60 3.59
N MET A 298 6.29 10.68 2.71
CA MET A 298 4.89 10.43 2.40
C MET A 298 4.14 9.77 3.57
N THR A 299 4.75 8.79 4.24
CA THR A 299 4.24 8.22 5.50
C THR A 299 3.96 9.31 6.53
N LEU A 300 4.91 10.24 6.73
CA LEU A 300 4.73 11.36 7.66
C LEU A 300 3.66 12.36 7.20
N LEU A 301 3.61 12.69 5.91
CA LEU A 301 2.60 13.60 5.38
C LEU A 301 1.18 13.07 5.63
N ILE A 302 0.92 11.82 5.26
CA ILE A 302 -0.39 11.17 5.40
C ILE A 302 -0.75 11.04 6.88
N SER A 303 0.17 10.56 7.72
CA SER A 303 -0.09 10.38 9.15
C SER A 303 -0.32 11.70 9.89
N ILE A 304 0.45 12.76 9.59
CA ILE A 304 0.26 14.09 10.21
C ILE A 304 -1.09 14.69 9.80
N LEU A 305 -1.37 14.76 8.50
CA LEU A 305 -2.61 15.37 8.00
C LEU A 305 -3.83 14.55 8.44
N GLY A 306 -3.76 13.22 8.33
CA GLY A 306 -4.78 12.31 8.80
C GLY A 306 -5.08 12.48 10.28
N THR A 307 -4.05 12.62 11.12
CA THR A 307 -4.23 12.85 12.56
C THR A 307 -4.85 14.22 12.86
N ILE A 308 -4.38 15.28 12.20
CA ILE A 308 -4.89 16.64 12.40
C ILE A 308 -6.37 16.73 12.01
N ILE A 309 -6.72 16.24 10.82
CA ILE A 309 -8.09 16.28 10.30
C ILE A 309 -8.98 15.32 11.11
N GLY A 310 -8.50 14.11 11.41
CA GLY A 310 -9.20 13.15 12.26
C GLY A 310 -9.50 13.70 13.65
N THR A 311 -8.53 14.36 14.28
CA THR A 311 -8.73 15.03 15.57
C THR A 311 -9.75 16.16 15.48
N ALA A 312 -9.74 16.95 14.40
CA ALA A 312 -10.76 17.96 14.16
C ALA A 312 -12.16 17.33 14.00
N ILE A 313 -12.29 16.23 13.27
CA ILE A 313 -13.54 15.46 13.14
C ILE A 313 -13.99 14.96 14.52
N GLY A 314 -13.10 14.33 15.28
CA GLY A 314 -13.38 13.83 16.62
C GLY A 314 -13.82 14.93 17.59
N LEU A 315 -13.18 16.10 17.53
CA LEU A 315 -13.54 17.28 18.33
C LEU A 315 -14.95 17.78 18.00
N LEU A 316 -15.27 17.91 16.70
CA LEU A 316 -16.59 18.33 16.24
C LEU A 316 -17.67 17.34 16.67
N ILE A 317 -17.43 16.04 16.54
CA ILE A 317 -18.35 14.99 16.96
C ILE A 317 -18.51 14.99 18.49
N GLY A 318 -17.42 15.10 19.24
CA GLY A 318 -17.45 15.13 20.70
C GLY A 318 -18.29 16.30 21.24
N VAL A 319 -18.09 17.51 20.69
CA VAL A 319 -18.89 18.70 21.02
C VAL A 319 -20.37 18.50 20.69
N PHE A 320 -20.67 17.87 19.56
CA PHE A 320 -22.05 17.58 19.16
C PHE A 320 -22.73 16.60 20.12
N ARG A 321 -22.03 15.52 20.53
CA ARG A 321 -22.59 14.48 21.39
C ARG A 321 -22.81 14.94 22.84
N THR A 322 -22.11 15.98 23.29
CA THR A 322 -22.32 16.59 24.62
C THR A 322 -23.27 17.77 24.60
N ALA A 323 -23.77 18.18 23.42
CA ALA A 323 -24.69 19.30 23.31
C ALA A 323 -26.02 19.00 24.02
N PRO A 324 -26.58 19.95 24.80
CA PRO A 324 -27.87 19.78 25.46
C PRO A 324 -28.98 19.57 24.44
N LYS A 325 -30.06 18.91 24.86
CA LYS A 325 -31.23 18.67 24.01
C LYS A 325 -31.77 20.01 23.50
N ALA A 326 -31.94 20.13 22.18
CA ALA A 326 -32.47 21.35 21.59
C ALA A 326 -33.88 21.66 22.12
N ALA A 327 -34.12 22.93 22.46
CA ALA A 327 -35.41 23.40 22.99
C ALA A 327 -36.56 23.29 21.96
N ASN A 328 -36.26 23.41 20.67
CA ASN A 328 -37.25 23.30 19.60
C ASN A 328 -37.43 21.85 19.17
N LYS A 329 -38.67 21.36 19.11
CA LYS A 329 -39.00 19.98 18.70
C LYS A 329 -38.36 19.58 17.36
N ALA A 330 -38.39 20.46 16.36
CA ALA A 330 -37.76 20.19 15.06
C ALA A 330 -36.24 20.06 15.14
N LEU A 331 -35.57 20.89 15.95
CA LEU A 331 -34.12 20.80 16.17
C LEU A 331 -33.75 19.58 17.00
N ALA A 332 -34.59 19.15 17.95
CA ALA A 332 -34.37 17.95 18.74
C ALA A 332 -34.45 16.68 17.89
N ILE A 333 -35.39 16.64 16.92
CA ILE A 333 -35.46 15.56 15.93
C ILE A 333 -34.20 15.55 15.06
N GLY A 334 -33.80 16.71 14.53
CA GLY A 334 -32.56 16.83 13.74
C GLY A 334 -31.31 16.39 14.50
N GLN A 335 -31.19 16.78 15.78
CA GLN A 335 -30.10 16.34 16.67
C GLN A 335 -30.11 14.81 16.86
N LYS A 336 -31.28 14.20 17.03
CA LYS A 336 -31.40 12.74 17.17
C LYS A 336 -30.98 12.01 15.89
N VAL A 337 -31.42 12.49 14.72
CA VAL A 337 -31.05 11.91 13.41
C VAL A 337 -29.56 12.05 13.16
N LEU A 338 -28.99 13.24 13.34
CA LEU A 338 -27.55 13.46 13.17
C LEU A 338 -26.72 12.61 14.16
N GLY A 339 -27.17 12.48 15.40
CA GLY A 339 -26.53 11.59 16.38
C GLY A 339 -26.57 10.12 15.98
N TRP A 340 -27.67 9.67 15.37
CA TRP A 340 -27.76 8.30 14.83
C TRP A 340 -26.79 8.08 13.65
N ILE A 341 -26.71 9.04 12.72
CA ILE A 341 -25.75 8.99 11.59
C ILE A 341 -24.31 8.96 12.10
N ILE A 342 -23.98 9.81 13.08
CA ILE A 342 -22.65 9.85 13.70
C ILE A 342 -22.32 8.52 14.37
N ASN A 343 -23.26 7.89 15.09
CA ASN A 343 -23.02 6.59 15.71
C ASN A 343 -22.74 5.52 14.65
N ILE A 344 -23.50 5.48 13.55
CA ILE A 344 -23.25 4.57 12.43
C ILE A 344 -21.84 4.78 11.87
N TYR A 345 -21.46 6.04 11.62
CA TYR A 345 -20.11 6.38 11.19
C TYR A 345 -19.05 5.83 12.16
N ILE A 346 -19.18 6.09 13.47
CA ILE A 346 -18.22 5.61 14.48
C ILE A 346 -18.15 4.07 14.48
N GLU A 347 -19.29 3.40 14.44
CA GLU A 347 -19.39 1.93 14.48
C GLU A 347 -18.79 1.30 13.23
N ILE A 348 -19.06 1.83 12.03
CA ILE A 348 -18.50 1.33 10.77
C ILE A 348 -16.98 1.50 10.76
N PHE A 349 -16.48 2.71 11.00
CA PHE A 349 -15.06 3.00 10.82
C PHE A 349 -14.16 2.38 11.88
N ARG A 350 -14.66 2.16 13.11
CA ARG A 350 -13.95 1.42 14.15
C ARG A 350 -14.16 -0.09 14.08
N GLY A 351 -15.24 -0.53 13.43
CA GLY A 351 -15.62 -1.94 13.32
C GLY A 351 -15.12 -2.65 12.06
N THR A 352 -14.52 -1.92 11.11
CA THR A 352 -14.04 -2.48 9.84
C THR A 352 -12.54 -2.22 9.65
N PRO A 353 -11.78 -3.18 9.05
CA PRO A 353 -10.35 -2.97 8.79
C PRO A 353 -10.09 -1.83 7.80
N MET A 354 -9.05 -1.02 8.05
CA MET A 354 -8.71 0.11 7.18
C MET A 354 -8.32 -0.33 5.75
N ILE A 355 -7.78 -1.53 5.57
CA ILE A 355 -7.48 -2.08 4.24
C ILE A 355 -8.74 -2.21 3.38
N VAL A 356 -9.83 -2.71 3.98
CA VAL A 356 -11.13 -2.88 3.33
C VAL A 356 -11.76 -1.52 3.05
N GLN A 357 -11.69 -0.60 4.02
CA GLN A 357 -12.14 0.78 3.83
C GLN A 357 -11.42 1.44 2.65
N SER A 358 -10.13 1.20 2.51
CA SER A 358 -9.32 1.78 1.43
C SER A 358 -9.75 1.27 0.06
N MET A 359 -9.91 -0.04 -0.10
CA MET A 359 -10.39 -0.64 -1.34
C MET A 359 -11.79 -0.13 -1.73
N VAL A 360 -12.74 -0.12 -0.78
CA VAL A 360 -14.13 0.31 -1.02
C VAL A 360 -14.21 1.78 -1.36
N ILE A 361 -13.50 2.63 -0.62
CA ILE A 361 -13.54 4.08 -0.84
C ILE A 361 -12.83 4.44 -2.14
N TYR A 362 -11.67 3.87 -2.43
CA TYR A 362 -10.89 4.26 -3.60
C TYR A 362 -11.47 3.69 -4.91
N TYR A 363 -11.62 2.36 -4.99
CA TYR A 363 -12.12 1.71 -6.21
C TYR A 363 -13.65 1.79 -6.31
N GLY A 364 -14.36 1.62 -5.18
CA GLY A 364 -15.81 1.60 -5.17
C GLY A 364 -16.44 2.96 -5.49
N THR A 365 -15.83 4.08 -5.08
CA THR A 365 -16.37 5.41 -5.46
C THR A 365 -16.14 5.73 -6.93
N ALA A 366 -15.02 5.31 -7.50
CA ALA A 366 -14.76 5.41 -8.93
C ALA A 366 -15.78 4.58 -9.73
N GLN A 367 -16.03 3.33 -9.32
CA GLN A 367 -16.98 2.46 -10.01
C GLN A 367 -18.44 2.90 -9.86
N ALA A 368 -18.86 3.31 -8.66
CA ALA A 368 -20.26 3.64 -8.38
C ALA A 368 -20.66 5.06 -8.83
N PHE A 369 -19.72 6.01 -8.81
CA PHE A 369 -20.00 7.44 -9.04
C PHE A 369 -19.14 8.08 -10.13
N GLY A 370 -18.21 7.34 -10.75
CA GLY A 370 -17.27 7.89 -11.73
C GLY A 370 -16.25 8.86 -11.13
N LEU A 371 -16.10 8.89 -9.81
CA LEU A 371 -15.23 9.85 -9.11
C LEU A 371 -13.81 9.31 -8.99
N ASN A 372 -12.91 9.84 -9.83
CA ASN A 372 -11.49 9.49 -9.80
C ASN A 372 -10.72 10.34 -8.78
N LEU A 373 -10.60 9.84 -7.55
CA LEU A 373 -9.76 10.46 -6.52
C LEU A 373 -8.27 10.24 -6.77
N ASP A 374 -7.44 11.24 -6.48
CA ASP A 374 -5.99 11.07 -6.35
C ASP A 374 -5.66 10.12 -5.20
N ARG A 375 -4.61 9.30 -5.35
CA ARG A 375 -4.22 8.29 -4.35
C ARG A 375 -3.82 8.90 -3.01
N THR A 376 -3.04 9.98 -3.04
CA THR A 376 -2.57 10.67 -1.83
C THR A 376 -3.74 11.36 -1.12
N LEU A 377 -4.65 12.00 -1.88
CA LEU A 377 -5.86 12.58 -1.31
C LEU A 377 -6.79 11.52 -0.73
N ALA A 378 -6.96 10.38 -1.41
CA ALA A 378 -7.73 9.25 -0.88
C ALA A 378 -7.10 8.71 0.41
N ALA A 379 -5.78 8.54 0.45
CA ALA A 379 -5.03 8.14 1.64
C ALA A 379 -5.29 9.07 2.83
N ILE A 380 -5.12 10.38 2.63
CA ILE A 380 -5.38 11.38 3.67
C ILE A 380 -6.84 11.32 4.13
N PHE A 381 -7.78 11.20 3.20
CA PHE A 381 -9.21 11.10 3.52
C PHE A 381 -9.53 9.86 4.35
N ILE A 382 -9.08 8.67 3.93
CA ILE A 382 -9.31 7.38 4.60
C ILE A 382 -8.71 7.39 6.00
N VAL A 383 -7.47 7.85 6.16
CA VAL A 383 -6.85 7.96 7.49
C VAL A 383 -7.62 8.98 8.35
N SER A 384 -8.01 10.12 7.79
CA SER A 384 -8.74 11.17 8.53
C SER A 384 -10.06 10.69 9.11
N ILE A 385 -10.88 9.98 8.31
CA ILE A 385 -12.18 9.47 8.75
C ILE A 385 -12.03 8.29 9.71
N ASN A 386 -11.02 7.44 9.49
CA ASN A 386 -10.72 6.35 10.42
C ASN A 386 -10.30 6.92 11.78
N THR A 387 -9.26 7.77 11.82
CA THR A 387 -8.81 8.46 13.03
C THR A 387 -9.92 9.30 13.66
N GLY A 388 -10.76 9.97 12.86
CA GLY A 388 -11.87 10.77 13.37
C GLY A 388 -12.90 9.97 14.16
N ALA A 389 -13.14 8.72 13.77
CA ALA A 389 -14.01 7.81 14.52
C ALA A 389 -13.41 7.42 15.88
N TYR A 390 -12.11 7.08 15.94
CA TYR A 390 -11.41 6.81 17.21
C TYR A 390 -11.32 8.04 18.10
N MET A 391 -10.94 9.18 17.52
CA MET A 391 -10.83 10.47 18.22
C MET A 391 -12.16 10.94 18.78
N SER A 392 -13.30 10.59 18.17
CA SER A 392 -14.62 10.96 18.71
C SER A 392 -14.89 10.41 20.12
N GLU A 393 -14.40 9.20 20.42
CA GLU A 393 -14.54 8.60 21.75
C GLU A 393 -13.51 9.15 22.73
N ILE A 394 -12.27 9.38 22.27
CA ILE A 394 -11.21 10.00 23.07
C ILE A 394 -11.63 11.41 23.51
N VAL A 395 -12.14 12.22 22.58
CA VAL A 395 -12.66 13.57 22.88
C VAL A 395 -13.82 13.50 23.86
N ARG A 396 -14.76 12.56 23.66
CA ARG A 396 -15.89 12.38 24.59
C ARG A 396 -15.40 12.06 26.00
N GLY A 397 -14.43 11.16 26.14
CA GLY A 397 -13.76 10.85 27.40
C GLY A 397 -13.08 12.09 28.00
N GLY A 398 -12.36 12.85 27.18
CA GLY A 398 -11.70 14.10 27.60
C GLY A 398 -12.67 15.18 28.07
N ILE A 399 -13.84 15.32 27.44
CA ILE A 399 -14.91 16.23 27.89
C ILE A 399 -15.47 15.77 29.25
N PHE A 400 -15.70 14.47 29.43
CA PHE A 400 -16.22 13.92 30.68
C PHE A 400 -15.19 13.93 31.84
N ALA A 401 -13.91 14.06 31.54
CA ALA A 401 -12.86 14.26 32.53
C ALA A 401 -12.83 15.69 33.11
N VAL A 402 -13.47 16.66 32.45
CA VAL A 402 -13.56 18.04 32.98
C VAL A 402 -14.56 18.07 34.14
N ASP A 403 -14.16 18.68 35.25
CA ASP A 403 -14.98 18.80 36.46
C ASP A 403 -16.35 19.44 36.16
N LYS A 404 -17.42 18.83 36.68
CA LYS A 404 -18.80 19.28 36.44
C LYS A 404 -19.04 20.70 36.95
N GLY A 405 -18.35 21.13 38.01
CA GLY A 405 -18.38 22.48 38.54
C GLY A 405 -17.95 23.54 37.52
N GLN A 406 -17.09 23.20 36.54
CA GLN A 406 -16.76 24.12 35.43
C GLN A 406 -17.97 24.41 34.55
N PHE A 407 -18.82 23.41 34.30
CA PHE A 407 -20.06 23.56 33.54
C PHE A 407 -21.11 24.33 34.35
N GLU A 408 -21.23 24.04 35.65
CA GLU A 408 -22.16 24.69 36.57
C GLU A 408 -21.81 26.17 36.78
N ALA A 409 -20.54 26.49 37.03
CA ALA A 409 -20.05 27.85 37.17
C ALA A 409 -20.24 28.68 35.89
N ALA A 410 -19.93 28.11 34.72
CA ALA A 410 -20.18 28.78 33.44
C ALA A 410 -21.67 29.09 33.24
N THR A 411 -22.54 28.14 33.59
CA THR A 411 -24.00 28.31 33.50
C THR A 411 -24.49 29.37 34.49
N ALA A 412 -23.95 29.40 35.72
CA ALA A 412 -24.26 30.42 36.72
C ALA A 412 -23.85 31.84 36.27
N LEU A 413 -22.76 31.96 35.51
CA LEU A 413 -22.33 33.22 34.87
C LEU A 413 -23.10 33.57 33.59
N GLY A 414 -24.14 32.81 33.25
CA GLY A 414 -25.00 33.05 32.08
C GLY A 414 -24.36 32.68 30.74
N PHE A 415 -23.30 31.87 30.72
CA PHE A 415 -22.70 31.42 29.47
C PHE A 415 -23.62 30.42 28.77
N THR A 416 -23.79 30.61 27.46
CA THR A 416 -24.43 29.60 26.59
C THR A 416 -23.51 28.38 26.46
N HIS A 417 -24.08 27.21 26.16
CA HIS A 417 -23.30 25.98 25.95
C HIS A 417 -22.12 26.16 24.97
N ASN A 418 -22.31 26.89 23.87
CA ASN A 418 -21.24 27.14 22.90
C ASN A 418 -20.14 28.06 23.46
N GLN A 419 -20.48 29.00 24.35
CA GLN A 419 -19.50 29.83 25.05
C GLN A 419 -18.74 28.99 26.09
N THR A 420 -19.45 28.16 26.87
CA THR A 420 -18.86 27.22 27.82
C THR A 420 -17.89 26.27 27.13
N MET A 421 -18.32 25.63 26.04
CA MET A 421 -17.47 24.73 25.27
C MET A 421 -16.25 25.45 24.70
N ARG A 422 -16.42 26.59 24.02
CA ARG A 422 -15.31 27.26 23.34
C ARG A 422 -14.31 27.90 24.30
N LYS A 423 -14.78 28.50 25.40
CA LYS A 423 -13.95 29.34 26.28
C LYS A 423 -13.41 28.60 27.50
N ILE A 424 -14.08 27.56 27.96
CA ILE A 424 -13.76 26.89 29.23
C ILE A 424 -13.39 25.43 28.98
N VAL A 425 -14.29 24.65 28.37
CA VAL A 425 -14.14 23.19 28.31
C VAL A 425 -13.16 22.76 27.22
N LEU A 426 -13.32 23.19 25.96
CA LEU A 426 -12.46 22.75 24.85
C LEU A 426 -10.97 23.05 25.05
N PRO A 427 -10.55 24.22 25.58
CA PRO A 427 -9.14 24.44 25.88
C PRO A 427 -8.56 23.40 26.85
N GLN A 428 -9.33 22.98 27.85
CA GLN A 428 -8.94 21.92 28.79
C GLN A 428 -8.94 20.55 28.09
N VAL A 429 -9.99 20.25 27.31
CA VAL A 429 -10.11 18.98 26.58
C VAL A 429 -8.95 18.79 25.62
N ILE A 430 -8.55 19.81 24.86
CA ILE A 430 -7.41 19.74 23.93
C ILE A 430 -6.13 19.35 24.68
N ARG A 431 -5.90 19.89 25.88
CA ARG A 431 -4.76 19.50 26.74
C ARG A 431 -4.90 18.05 27.22
N ASN A 432 -6.09 17.66 27.69
CA ASN A 432 -6.36 16.33 28.24
C ASN A 432 -6.24 15.21 27.20
N ILE A 433 -6.60 15.47 25.95
CA ILE A 433 -6.54 14.46 24.88
C ILE A 433 -5.23 14.46 24.11
N LEU A 434 -4.33 15.41 24.37
CA LEU A 434 -3.05 15.53 23.66
C LEU A 434 -2.22 14.24 23.73
N PRO A 435 -2.09 13.55 24.90
CA PRO A 435 -1.38 12.27 24.99
C PRO A 435 -1.99 11.19 24.08
N ALA A 436 -3.32 11.06 24.11
CA ALA A 436 -4.05 10.09 23.30
C ALA A 436 -3.96 10.41 21.80
N THR A 437 -4.01 11.70 21.43
CA THR A 437 -3.80 12.16 20.05
C THR A 437 -2.40 11.83 19.55
N GLY A 438 -1.40 11.95 20.42
CA GLY A 438 -0.03 11.53 20.13
C GLY A 438 0.09 10.04 19.86
N ASN A 439 -0.58 9.20 20.64
CA ASN A 439 -0.62 7.76 20.41
C ASN A 439 -1.30 7.41 19.07
N GLU A 440 -2.42 8.07 18.74
CA GLU A 440 -3.08 7.91 17.44
C GLU A 440 -2.17 8.32 16.28
N PHE A 441 -1.35 9.37 16.44
CA PHE A 441 -0.35 9.72 15.43
C PHE A 441 0.68 8.60 15.20
N VAL A 442 1.18 7.98 16.27
CA VAL A 442 2.13 6.85 16.18
C VAL A 442 1.47 5.62 15.54
N ILE A 443 0.20 5.38 15.80
CA ILE A 443 -0.59 4.33 15.14
C ILE A 443 -0.70 4.63 13.64
N ASN A 444 -1.13 5.84 13.28
CA ASN A 444 -1.27 6.28 11.90
C ASN A 444 0.03 6.15 11.09
N ILE A 445 1.19 6.44 11.67
CA ILE A 445 2.50 6.22 11.02
C ILE A 445 2.66 4.76 10.55
N LYS A 446 2.24 3.80 11.36
CA LYS A 446 2.34 2.37 11.01
C LYS A 446 1.23 1.96 10.06
N ASP A 447 0.01 2.44 10.30
CA ASP A 447 -1.18 2.05 9.56
C ASP A 447 -1.16 2.59 8.12
N THR A 448 -0.39 3.64 7.80
CA THR A 448 -0.22 4.06 6.39
C THR A 448 0.28 2.94 5.48
N SER A 449 1.03 1.97 6.02
CA SER A 449 1.50 0.80 5.25
C SER A 449 0.36 -0.03 4.63
N VAL A 450 -0.82 0.01 5.25
CA VAL A 450 -2.03 -0.67 4.76
C VAL A 450 -2.55 -0.04 3.46
N LEU A 451 -2.27 1.25 3.23
CA LEU A 451 -2.70 1.99 2.05
C LEU A 451 -1.95 1.57 0.78
N ASN A 452 -0.92 0.73 0.90
CA ASN A 452 -0.27 0.05 -0.22
C ASN A 452 -1.29 -0.70 -1.12
N VAL A 453 -2.42 -1.17 -0.56
CA VAL A 453 -3.48 -1.85 -1.32
C VAL A 453 -4.12 -0.98 -2.43
N ILE A 454 -4.08 0.35 -2.26
CA ILE A 454 -4.50 1.33 -3.27
C ILE A 454 -3.30 2.00 -3.95
N SER A 455 -2.11 1.41 -3.77
CA SER A 455 -0.83 1.79 -4.37
C SER A 455 -0.35 3.18 -4.00
N VAL A 456 -0.56 3.55 -2.73
CA VAL A 456 0.07 4.74 -2.15
C VAL A 456 1.55 4.46 -1.95
N VAL A 457 2.41 5.29 -2.56
CA VAL A 457 3.87 5.14 -2.54
C VAL A 457 4.45 5.72 -1.24
N GLU A 458 4.19 5.03 -0.14
CA GLU A 458 4.78 5.34 1.18
C GLU A 458 5.99 4.44 1.49
N LEU A 459 6.52 4.48 2.71
CA LEU A 459 7.75 3.77 3.10
C LEU A 459 7.69 2.27 2.84
N TYR A 460 6.60 1.60 3.22
CA TYR A 460 6.48 0.15 3.03
C TYR A 460 6.38 -0.22 1.55
N PHE A 461 5.59 0.51 0.75
CA PHE A 461 5.52 0.36 -0.71
C PHE A 461 6.89 0.56 -1.37
N SER A 462 7.60 1.62 -0.97
CA SER A 462 8.92 1.98 -1.48
C SER A 462 9.94 0.88 -1.18
N GLY A 463 9.97 0.42 0.06
CA GLY A 463 10.89 -0.64 0.46
C GLY A 463 10.54 -2.01 -0.15
N ASN A 464 9.25 -2.31 -0.37
CA ASN A 464 8.85 -3.51 -1.11
C ASN A 464 9.33 -3.47 -2.58
N THR A 465 9.36 -2.28 -3.17
CA THR A 465 9.92 -2.08 -4.52
C THR A 465 11.42 -2.38 -4.51
N VAL A 466 12.18 -1.79 -3.58
CA VAL A 466 13.62 -2.03 -3.42
C VAL A 466 13.92 -3.51 -3.21
N ALA A 467 13.18 -4.15 -2.29
CA ALA A 467 13.36 -5.54 -1.95
C ALA A 467 13.17 -6.46 -3.17
N THR A 468 12.25 -6.10 -4.06
CA THR A 468 11.98 -6.88 -5.28
C THR A 468 12.98 -6.65 -6.40
N GLN A 469 13.67 -5.52 -6.39
CA GLN A 469 14.72 -5.22 -7.36
C GLN A 469 16.06 -5.82 -6.95
N THR A 470 16.39 -5.75 -5.66
CA THR A 470 17.67 -6.26 -5.13
C THR A 470 17.59 -7.73 -4.74
N TYR A 471 16.39 -8.30 -4.65
CA TYR A 471 16.11 -9.63 -4.11
C TYR A 471 16.56 -9.83 -2.66
N GLN A 472 16.90 -8.75 -1.94
CA GLN A 472 17.37 -8.77 -0.56
C GLN A 472 16.26 -8.36 0.40
N TYR A 473 15.24 -9.22 0.54
CA TYR A 473 14.04 -8.93 1.33
C TYR A 473 14.31 -8.81 2.83
N PHE A 474 15.06 -9.74 3.40
CA PHE A 474 15.31 -9.74 4.84
C PHE A 474 16.07 -8.47 5.27
N GLN A 475 17.05 -8.07 4.48
CA GLN A 475 17.88 -6.88 4.65
C GLN A 475 17.01 -5.63 4.46
N THR A 476 16.25 -5.56 3.38
CA THR A 476 15.41 -4.40 3.06
C THR A 476 14.29 -4.22 4.09
N PHE A 477 13.58 -5.28 4.49
CA PHE A 477 12.57 -5.18 5.55
C PHE A 477 13.19 -4.88 6.92
N THR A 478 14.43 -5.29 7.18
CA THR A 478 15.18 -4.83 8.37
C THR A 478 15.40 -3.32 8.34
N VAL A 479 15.80 -2.76 7.20
CA VAL A 479 15.93 -1.30 7.00
C VAL A 479 14.59 -0.60 7.24
N ILE A 480 13.51 -1.08 6.62
CA ILE A 480 12.16 -0.52 6.80
C ILE A 480 11.73 -0.56 8.26
N ALA A 481 11.94 -1.69 8.95
CA ALA A 481 11.61 -1.85 10.36
C ALA A 481 12.40 -0.88 11.26
N ILE A 482 13.69 -0.69 10.98
CA ILE A 482 14.53 0.29 11.67
C ILE A 482 14.03 1.71 11.43
N ILE A 483 13.66 2.07 10.20
CA ILE A 483 13.12 3.40 9.89
C ILE A 483 11.80 3.62 10.65
N TYR A 484 10.84 2.69 10.57
CA TYR A 484 9.60 2.78 11.34
C TYR A 484 9.86 2.89 12.85
N PHE A 485 10.82 2.13 13.37
CA PHE A 485 11.20 2.21 14.78
C PHE A 485 11.77 3.59 15.12
N ILE A 486 12.70 4.13 14.32
CA ILE A 486 13.27 5.46 14.53
C ILE A 486 12.19 6.54 14.50
N LEU A 487 11.28 6.49 13.52
CA LEU A 487 10.16 7.43 13.41
C LEU A 487 9.27 7.37 14.66
N THR A 488 8.76 6.19 14.99
CA THR A 488 7.84 6.00 16.12
C THR A 488 8.51 6.29 17.45
N PHE A 489 9.77 5.90 17.65
CA PHE A 489 10.56 6.21 18.83
C PHE A 489 10.77 7.73 18.98
N THR A 490 11.16 8.42 17.91
CA THR A 490 11.40 9.86 17.91
C THR A 490 10.11 10.62 18.23
N VAL A 491 9.02 10.28 17.54
CA VAL A 491 7.71 10.89 17.78
C VAL A 491 7.24 10.65 19.21
N THR A 492 7.35 9.41 19.72
CA THR A 492 6.97 9.08 21.10
C THR A 492 7.78 9.90 22.13
N ARG A 493 9.07 10.13 21.88
CA ARG A 493 9.91 10.95 22.78
C ARG A 493 9.54 12.42 22.74
N ILE A 494 9.26 12.96 21.54
CA ILE A 494 8.75 14.33 21.38
C ILE A 494 7.42 14.48 22.12
N LEU A 495 6.50 13.53 21.94
CA LEU A 495 5.20 13.52 22.63
C LEU A 495 5.38 13.50 24.15
N ARG A 496 6.22 12.61 24.70
CA ARG A 496 6.50 12.58 26.14
C ARG A 496 7.11 13.87 26.69
N ALA A 497 7.98 14.52 25.91
CA ALA A 497 8.55 15.81 26.29
C ALA A 497 7.48 16.91 26.33
N VAL A 498 6.57 16.91 25.35
CA VAL A 498 5.42 17.80 25.28
C VAL A 498 4.45 17.53 26.44
N GLU A 499 4.11 16.26 26.69
CA GLU A 499 3.28 15.83 27.83
C GLU A 499 3.85 16.31 29.15
N LYS A 500 5.15 16.09 29.42
CA LYS A 500 5.79 16.54 30.66
C LYS A 500 5.71 18.06 30.85
N HIS A 501 5.83 18.84 29.77
CA HIS A 501 5.66 20.28 29.82
C HIS A 501 4.22 20.69 30.16
N PHE A 502 3.22 19.96 29.64
CA PHE A 502 1.82 20.17 29.97
C PHE A 502 1.39 19.56 31.31
N ASP A 503 2.13 18.62 31.89
CA ASP A 503 1.84 18.07 33.24
C ASP A 503 2.54 18.85 34.37
N THR A 504 3.31 19.89 34.04
CA THR A 504 3.95 20.74 35.06
C THR A 504 2.95 21.73 35.67
N ASP A 505 1.84 21.25 36.24
CA ASP A 505 1.01 22.07 37.12
C ASP A 505 1.72 22.25 38.46
N THR A 506 2.50 23.33 38.50
CA THR A 506 3.08 23.92 39.70
C THR A 506 2.03 24.82 40.36
N TYR A 507 0.89 24.28 40.82
CA TYR A 507 -0.03 25.04 41.68
C TYR A 507 -0.71 24.16 42.76
N THR A 508 -0.38 24.50 44.02
CA THR A 508 -1.00 24.13 45.32
C THR A 508 -0.66 22.79 46.00
N THR A 509 0.58 22.62 46.45
CA THR A 509 0.91 22.01 47.76
C THR A 509 0.86 23.06 48.89
N GLY A 510 -0.19 23.90 48.89
CA GLY A 510 -0.30 25.11 49.73
C GLY A 510 -1.49 25.13 50.67
N ALA A 511 -2.14 23.99 50.95
CA ALA A 511 -3.18 23.91 51.98
C ALA A 511 -3.10 22.56 52.72
N ASN A 512 -3.06 22.66 54.04
CA ASN A 512 -3.13 21.59 55.05
C ASN A 512 -1.82 20.86 55.43
N GLN A 513 -0.82 21.61 55.91
CA GLN A 513 0.13 21.09 56.91
C GLN A 513 -0.07 21.67 58.33
N MET A 514 -1.14 22.43 58.59
CA MET A 514 -1.46 22.88 59.94
C MET A 514 -2.94 22.64 60.25
N GLN A 515 -3.24 21.49 60.86
CA GLN A 515 -4.31 21.27 61.86
C GLN A 515 -4.58 19.76 62.00
N VAL A 516 -3.71 19.06 62.73
CA VAL A 516 -4.15 18.03 63.69
C VAL A 516 -3.07 17.93 64.79
N GLU A 517 -3.06 18.89 65.71
CA GLU A 517 -2.53 18.59 67.04
C GLU A 517 -3.57 17.71 67.72
N VAL A 518 -3.20 16.46 67.97
CA VAL A 518 -3.99 15.52 68.76
C VAL A 518 -3.82 15.94 70.23
N PRO A 519 -4.90 16.22 70.99
CA PRO A 519 -4.76 16.44 72.42
C PRO A 519 -4.41 15.11 73.07
N HIS A 520 -3.28 15.08 73.76
CA HIS A 520 -3.01 14.08 74.78
C HIS A 520 -3.91 14.36 75.98
N ASP A 521 -4.72 13.37 76.35
CA ASP A 521 -5.08 13.03 77.73
C ASP A 521 -5.36 11.51 77.80
#